data_AF-A0A7K3ZLS6-F1
#
_entry.id   AF-A0A7K3ZLS6-F1
#
_cell.length_a   1.000
_cell.length_b   1.000
_cell.length_c   1.000
_cell.angle_alpha   90.00
_cell.angle_beta   90.00
_cell.angle_gamma   90.00
#
_symmetry.space_group_name_H-M   'P 1'
#
loop_
_entity.id
_entity.type
_entity.pdbx_description
1 polymer ?
#
loop_
_entity_poly.entity_id
_entity_poly.type
_entity_poly.pdbx_seq_one_letter_code
_entity_poly.pdbx_strand_id
1 'polypeptide(L)'
;MVGRVWTPQEEEALRSLLSSGSGVNVIAGQLKKTPLSVIRKCERLGLTIAGDGYANMAIVIPSALPSIEETARILAGVLKASVKPGLSRVEVQRLQTVANISKAYKELIVDFVHYQEVEIKLNMVMEQNAKLEEDAQRNSVEKPELHGPTCSLIDGVSLSRKTLGLIKRL
;
A
#
# COMPACT_ATOMS: atom_id res chain seq x y z
N MET A 1 -15.57 28.55 -38.74
CA MET A 1 -14.37 29.41 -38.78
C MET A 1 -13.19 28.56 -39.21
N VAL A 2 -12.52 28.94 -40.30
CA VAL A 2 -11.34 28.20 -40.80
C VAL A 2 -10.16 28.55 -39.91
N GLY A 3 -9.57 27.56 -39.24
CA GLY A 3 -8.40 27.78 -38.38
C GLY A 3 -7.20 28.24 -39.20
N ARG A 4 -6.39 29.17 -38.66
CA ARG A 4 -5.14 29.58 -39.29
C ARG A 4 -4.21 28.37 -39.37
N VAL A 5 -3.88 27.96 -40.59
CA VAL A 5 -2.96 26.85 -40.87
C VAL A 5 -1.54 27.26 -40.45
N TRP A 6 -0.75 26.29 -40.00
CA TRP A 6 0.66 26.49 -39.68
C TRP A 6 1.49 26.43 -40.95
N THR A 7 2.35 27.42 -41.17
CA THR A 7 3.34 27.38 -42.26
C THR A 7 4.61 26.69 -41.79
N PRO A 8 5.40 26.08 -42.70
CA PRO A 8 6.66 25.43 -42.33
C PRO A 8 7.65 26.40 -41.65
N GLN A 9 7.66 27.66 -42.06
CA GLN A 9 8.49 28.71 -41.44
C GLN A 9 8.07 29.02 -39.99
N GLU A 10 6.76 29.03 -39.70
CA GLU A 10 6.25 29.18 -38.33
C GLU A 10 6.64 28.00 -37.45
N GLU A 11 6.76 26.79 -38.01
CA GLU A 11 7.19 25.60 -37.27
C GLU A 11 8.69 25.62 -36.94
N GLU A 12 9.53 26.08 -37.86
CA GLU A 12 10.96 26.28 -37.60
C GLU A 12 11.19 27.37 -36.54
N ALA A 13 10.46 28.49 -36.62
CA ALA A 13 10.48 29.54 -35.62
C ALA A 13 10.00 29.04 -34.25
N LEU A 14 8.97 28.19 -34.21
CA LEU A 14 8.52 27.57 -32.97
C LEU A 14 9.62 26.70 -32.34
N ARG A 15 10.32 25.89 -33.14
CA ARG A 15 11.44 25.06 -32.67
C ARG A 15 12.59 25.91 -32.13
N SER A 16 12.96 26.98 -32.82
CA SER A 16 14.06 27.85 -32.37
C SER A 16 13.72 28.60 -31.08
N LEU A 17 12.47 29.06 -30.92
CA LEU A 17 12.01 29.75 -29.72
C LEU A 17 11.84 28.82 -28.50
N LEU A 18 11.51 27.55 -28.73
CA LEU A 18 11.49 26.54 -27.67
C LEU A 18 12.91 26.15 -27.25
N SER A 19 13.83 26.01 -28.21
CA SER A 19 15.25 25.78 -27.92
C SER A 19 15.90 26.95 -27.16
N SER A 20 15.42 28.17 -27.34
CA SER A 20 15.84 29.34 -26.56
C SER A 20 15.18 29.45 -25.19
N GLY A 21 14.28 28.52 -24.83
CA GLY A 21 13.59 28.50 -23.54
C GLY A 21 12.52 29.57 -23.37
N SER A 22 11.99 30.11 -24.47
CA SER A 22 10.96 31.16 -24.41
C SER A 22 9.62 30.59 -23.92
N GLY A 23 8.97 31.30 -23.00
CA GLY A 23 7.66 30.90 -22.48
C GLY A 23 6.54 30.96 -23.52
N VAL A 24 5.52 30.11 -23.37
CA VAL A 24 4.39 29.95 -24.33
C VAL A 24 3.72 31.27 -24.71
N ASN A 25 3.52 32.18 -23.75
CA ASN A 25 2.88 33.47 -23.99
C ASN A 25 3.72 34.39 -24.88
N VAL A 26 5.05 34.33 -24.74
CA VAL A 26 5.99 35.11 -25.56
C VAL A 26 5.98 34.58 -27.00
N ILE A 27 6.03 33.25 -27.14
CA ILE A 27 5.95 32.58 -28.45
C ILE A 27 4.63 32.89 -29.16
N ALA A 28 3.52 32.85 -28.43
CA ALA A 28 2.19 33.17 -28.96
C ALA A 28 2.11 34.61 -29.49
N GLY A 29 2.69 35.57 -28.76
CA GLY A 29 2.79 36.97 -29.17
C GLY A 29 3.62 37.14 -30.45
N GLN A 30 4.78 36.48 -30.53
CA GLN A 30 5.68 36.57 -31.70
C GLN A 30 5.09 35.94 -32.96
N LEU A 31 4.44 34.78 -32.84
CA LEU A 31 3.82 34.07 -33.96
C LEU A 31 2.42 34.58 -34.31
N LYS A 32 1.89 35.56 -33.55
CA LYS A 32 0.51 36.08 -33.68
C LYS A 32 -0.54 34.95 -33.68
N LYS A 33 -0.32 33.93 -32.85
CA LYS A 33 -1.24 32.79 -32.64
C LYS A 33 -1.77 32.80 -31.21
N THR A 34 -2.84 32.06 -30.96
CA THR A 34 -3.32 31.86 -29.59
C THR A 34 -2.38 30.94 -28.81
N PRO A 35 -2.17 31.17 -27.50
CA PRO A 35 -1.33 30.29 -26.66
C PRO A 35 -1.74 28.81 -26.77
N LEU A 36 -3.05 28.56 -26.81
CA LEU A 36 -3.61 27.22 -26.93
C LEU A 36 -3.30 26.56 -28.29
N SER A 37 -3.19 27.35 -29.37
CA SER A 37 -2.75 26.84 -30.68
C SER A 37 -1.27 26.46 -30.68
N VAL A 38 -0.44 27.20 -29.92
CA VAL A 38 0.99 26.88 -29.76
C VAL A 38 1.15 25.58 -28.98
N ILE A 39 0.44 25.43 -27.84
CA ILE A 39 0.47 24.21 -27.03
C ILE A 39 0.11 22.98 -27.85
N ARG A 40 -1.05 23.01 -28.52
CA ARG A 40 -1.51 21.88 -29.36
C ARG A 40 -0.56 21.56 -30.51
N LYS A 41 0.16 22.55 -31.03
CA LYS A 41 1.15 22.32 -32.09
C LYS A 41 2.42 21.69 -31.54
N CYS A 42 2.91 22.16 -30.40
CA CYS A 42 4.05 21.52 -29.72
C CYS A 42 3.74 20.07 -29.36
N GLU A 43 2.54 19.78 -28.85
CA GLU A 43 2.07 18.40 -28.59
C GLU A 43 2.11 17.54 -29.85
N ARG A 44 1.59 18.05 -30.98
CA ARG A 44 1.62 17.32 -32.27
C ARG A 44 3.04 17.11 -32.81
N LEU A 45 3.95 18.03 -32.51
CA LEU A 45 5.36 17.97 -32.92
C LEU A 45 6.24 17.21 -31.91
N GLY A 46 5.69 16.72 -30.80
CA GLY A 46 6.43 16.04 -29.74
C GLY A 46 7.43 16.94 -28.99
N LEU A 47 7.18 18.26 -28.96
CA LEU A 47 8.08 19.23 -28.34
C LEU A 47 7.67 19.50 -26.89
N THR A 48 8.62 19.35 -25.96
CA THR A 48 8.41 19.62 -24.54
C THR A 48 8.37 21.12 -24.30
N ILE A 49 7.23 21.63 -23.85
CA ILE A 49 7.09 23.02 -23.46
C ILE A 49 7.64 23.19 -22.05
N ALA A 50 8.67 24.01 -21.89
CA ALA A 50 9.08 24.55 -20.60
C ALA A 50 8.05 25.59 -20.15
N GLY A 51 6.91 25.12 -19.65
CA GLY A 51 5.80 25.95 -19.22
C GLY A 51 5.16 25.35 -17.99
N ASP A 52 5.14 26.13 -16.91
CA ASP A 52 4.60 25.74 -15.62
C ASP A 52 3.13 25.29 -15.75
N GLY A 53 2.90 24.00 -15.45
CA GLY A 53 1.57 23.37 -15.42
C GLY A 53 1.14 22.88 -16.80
N TYR A 54 1.20 21.60 -17.15
CA TYR A 54 0.99 20.40 -16.37
C TYR A 54 2.08 19.41 -16.78
N ALA A 55 3.08 19.22 -15.91
CA ALA A 55 3.97 18.07 -16.07
C ALA A 55 3.11 16.81 -16.06
N ASN A 56 3.28 15.93 -17.04
CA ASN A 56 2.89 14.54 -16.92
C ASN A 56 3.45 14.04 -15.59
N MET A 57 2.59 13.95 -14.57
CA MET A 57 2.99 13.48 -13.25
C MET A 57 3.16 11.97 -13.33
N ALA A 58 4.28 11.54 -13.93
CA ALA A 58 4.92 10.33 -13.46
C ALA A 58 5.29 10.61 -12.01
N ILE A 59 4.38 10.30 -11.10
CA ILE A 59 4.62 10.42 -9.67
C ILE A 59 5.74 9.42 -9.40
N VAL A 60 6.94 9.93 -9.14
CA VAL A 60 8.06 9.11 -8.71
C VAL A 60 7.63 8.49 -7.38
N ILE A 61 7.31 7.20 -7.40
CA ILE A 61 6.97 6.47 -6.19
C ILE A 61 8.27 6.37 -5.40
N PRO A 62 8.36 6.97 -4.19
CA PRO A 62 9.57 6.89 -3.40
C PRO A 62 9.81 5.42 -2.99
N SER A 63 11.08 5.00 -2.98
CA SER A 63 11.47 3.64 -2.60
C SER A 63 11.18 3.31 -1.14
N ALA A 64 11.05 4.33 -0.29
CA ALA A 64 10.67 4.22 1.10
C ALA A 64 9.53 5.20 1.41
N LEU A 65 8.61 4.76 2.27
CA LEU A 65 7.55 5.62 2.78
C LEU A 65 8.15 6.75 3.64
N PRO A 66 7.63 7.99 3.55
CA PRO A 66 8.08 9.07 4.41
C PRO A 66 7.83 8.72 5.89
N SER A 67 8.67 9.21 6.80
CA SER A 67 8.46 8.97 8.23
C SER A 67 7.23 9.76 8.75
N ILE A 68 6.62 9.28 9.85
CA ILE A 68 5.56 10.02 10.56
C ILE A 68 6.05 11.42 10.95
N GLU A 69 7.29 11.51 11.41
CA GLU A 69 7.89 12.77 11.86
C GLU A 69 8.06 13.75 10.69
N GLU A 70 8.49 13.25 9.53
CA GLU A 70 8.61 14.05 8.30
C GLU A 70 7.26 14.59 7.86
N THR A 71 6.23 13.74 7.84
CA THR A 71 4.87 14.16 7.51
C THR A 71 4.35 15.20 8.51
N ALA A 72 4.64 15.05 9.81
CA ALA A 72 4.28 16.02 10.82
C ALA A 72 4.99 17.38 10.63
N ARG A 73 6.27 17.38 10.23
CA ARG A 73 7.01 18.60 9.89
C ARG A 73 6.40 19.32 8.68
N ILE A 74 6.02 18.57 7.64
CA ILE A 74 5.33 19.14 6.46
C ILE A 74 4.00 19.79 6.87
N LEU A 75 3.17 19.10 7.65
CA LEU A 75 1.90 19.63 8.15
C LEU A 75 2.10 20.90 8.99
N ALA A 76 3.09 20.91 9.89
CA ALA A 76 3.43 22.09 10.69
C ALA A 76 3.85 23.28 9.80
N GLY A 77 4.58 23.03 8.71
CA GLY A 77 4.92 24.04 7.71
C GLY A 77 3.70 24.60 6.99
N VAL A 78 2.78 23.72 6.56
CA VAL A 78 1.50 24.09 5.92
C VAL A 78 0.64 24.94 6.84
N LEU A 79 0.54 24.57 8.12
CA LEU A 79 -0.19 25.36 9.12
C LEU A 79 0.42 26.76 9.27
N LYS A 80 1.75 26.86 9.41
CA LYS A 80 2.43 28.16 9.48
C LYS A 80 2.20 29.00 8.21
N ALA A 81 2.17 28.38 7.04
CA ALA A 81 1.89 29.07 5.78
C ALA A 81 0.44 29.56 5.70
N SER A 82 -0.52 28.79 6.23
CA SER A 82 -1.96 29.12 6.18
C SER A 82 -2.35 30.34 7.04
N VAL A 83 -1.55 30.69 8.05
CA VAL A 83 -1.80 31.83 8.94
C VAL A 83 -1.33 33.16 8.33
N LYS A 84 -0.56 33.13 7.24
CA LYS A 84 -0.05 34.37 6.62
C LYS A 84 -1.20 35.17 5.98
N PRO A 85 -1.32 36.48 6.25
CA PRO A 85 -2.30 37.32 5.57
C PRO A 85 -1.92 37.51 4.09
N GLY A 86 -2.93 37.66 3.23
CA GLY A 86 -2.74 37.92 1.79
C GLY A 86 -2.66 36.68 0.90
N LEU A 87 -3.00 35.49 1.41
CA LEU A 87 -3.10 34.28 0.60
C LEU A 87 -4.24 34.35 -0.41
N SER A 88 -3.98 33.91 -1.64
CA SER A 88 -5.01 33.73 -2.66
C SER A 88 -5.90 32.53 -2.35
N ARG A 89 -7.15 32.55 -2.86
CA ARG A 89 -8.11 31.44 -2.69
C ARG A 89 -7.54 30.08 -3.15
N VAL A 90 -6.76 30.10 -4.23
CA VAL A 90 -6.13 28.89 -4.80
C VAL A 90 -5.06 28.33 -3.86
N GLU A 91 -4.27 29.19 -3.23
CA GLU A 91 -3.24 28.77 -2.25
C GLU A 91 -3.87 28.19 -0.99
N VAL A 92 -4.93 28.82 -0.47
CA VAL A 92 -5.69 28.28 0.68
C VAL A 92 -6.21 26.87 0.35
N GLN A 93 -6.78 26.69 -0.84
CA GLN A 93 -7.29 25.38 -1.26
C GLN A 93 -6.16 24.34 -1.40
N ARG A 94 -4.99 24.72 -1.93
CA ARG A 94 -3.83 23.82 -2.00
C ARG A 94 -3.34 23.43 -0.62
N LEU A 95 -3.21 24.38 0.31
CA LEU A 95 -2.79 24.10 1.68
C LEU A 95 -3.80 23.20 2.40
N GLN A 96 -5.10 23.42 2.19
CA GLN A 96 -6.14 22.56 2.73
C GLN A 96 -6.02 21.12 2.21
N THR A 97 -5.77 20.95 0.91
CA THR A 97 -5.56 19.63 0.31
C THR A 97 -4.36 18.92 0.94
N VAL A 98 -3.23 19.63 1.12
CA VAL A 98 -2.05 19.03 1.78
C VAL A 98 -2.36 18.65 3.23
N ALA A 99 -3.04 19.51 3.99
CA ALA A 99 -3.42 19.21 5.37
C ALA A 99 -4.32 17.97 5.46
N ASN A 100 -5.29 17.84 4.55
CA ASN A 100 -6.19 16.68 4.49
C ASN A 100 -5.42 15.39 4.16
N ILE A 101 -4.49 15.44 3.19
CA ILE A 101 -3.66 14.29 2.83
C ILE A 101 -2.76 13.87 4.00
N SER A 102 -2.13 14.82 4.69
CA SER A 102 -1.31 14.52 5.88
C SER A 102 -2.12 13.86 7.00
N LYS A 103 -3.39 14.26 7.17
CA LYS A 103 -4.30 13.61 8.13
C LYS A 103 -4.61 12.16 7.72
N ALA A 104 -4.99 11.94 6.46
CA ALA A 104 -5.26 10.60 5.94
C ALA A 104 -4.03 9.67 6.05
N TYR A 105 -2.84 10.21 5.80
CA TYR A 105 -1.59 9.47 5.95
C TYR A 105 -1.35 8.98 7.39
N LYS A 106 -1.65 9.82 8.40
CA LYS A 106 -1.57 9.45 9.82
C LYS A 106 -2.50 8.28 10.17
N GLU A 107 -3.68 8.22 9.58
CA GLU A 107 -4.63 7.13 9.82
C GLU A 107 -4.10 5.83 9.18
N LEU A 108 -3.67 5.88 7.93
CA LEU A 108 -3.14 4.72 7.20
C LEU A 108 -1.89 4.09 7.84
N ILE A 109 -0.99 4.89 8.42
CA ILE A 109 0.23 4.35 9.02
C ILE A 109 -0.05 3.59 10.31
N VAL A 110 -1.09 3.98 11.07
CA VAL A 110 -1.52 3.24 12.26
C VAL A 110 -2.01 1.85 11.85
N ASP A 111 -2.85 1.79 10.80
CA ASP A 111 -3.34 0.53 10.27
C ASP A 111 -2.18 -0.34 9.75
N PHE A 112 -1.21 0.25 9.05
CA PHE A 112 -0.02 -0.46 8.56
C PHE A 112 0.81 -1.09 9.69
N VAL A 113 1.10 -0.33 10.75
CA VAL A 113 1.84 -0.86 11.92
C VAL A 113 1.05 -1.99 12.58
N HIS A 114 -0.27 -1.83 12.69
CA HIS A 114 -1.14 -2.88 13.22
C HIS A 114 -1.08 -4.16 12.36
N TYR A 115 -1.09 -4.05 11.03
CA TYR A 115 -0.93 -5.20 10.14
C TYR A 115 0.42 -5.90 10.33
N GLN A 116 1.52 -5.17 10.47
CA GLN A 116 2.83 -5.78 10.74
C GLN A 116 2.85 -6.56 12.07
N GLU A 117 2.24 -6.00 13.12
CA GLU A 117 2.12 -6.71 14.41
C GLU A 117 1.31 -8.01 14.28
N VAL A 118 0.24 -7.98 13.48
CA VAL A 118 -0.59 -9.17 13.20
C VAL A 118 0.21 -10.21 12.41
N GLU A 119 0.98 -9.82 11.41
CA GLU A 119 1.84 -10.72 10.64
C GLU A 119 2.88 -11.42 11.54
N ILE A 120 3.51 -10.68 12.45
CA ILE A 120 4.47 -11.25 13.41
C ILE A 120 3.79 -12.29 14.31
N LYS A 121 2.61 -11.95 14.85
CA LYS A 121 1.83 -12.86 15.70
C LYS A 121 1.38 -14.09 14.93
N LEU A 122 0.95 -13.92 13.67
CA LEU A 122 0.53 -15.01 12.81
C LEU A 122 1.68 -15.99 12.55
N ASN A 123 2.86 -15.47 12.20
CA ASN A 123 4.05 -16.29 11.99
C ASN A 123 4.45 -17.05 13.25
N MET A 124 4.38 -16.41 14.43
CA MET A 124 4.65 -17.06 15.71
C MET A 124 3.67 -18.22 15.99
N VAL A 125 2.37 -18.01 15.76
CA VAL A 125 1.35 -19.05 15.96
C VAL A 125 1.52 -20.18 14.95
N MET A 126 1.86 -19.88 13.69
CA MET A 126 2.15 -20.88 12.67
C MET A 126 3.34 -21.75 13.06
N GLU A 127 4.41 -21.16 13.61
CA GLU A 127 5.57 -21.90 14.09
C GLU A 127 5.22 -22.78 15.31
N GLN A 128 4.40 -22.28 16.24
CA GLN A 128 3.91 -23.07 17.37
C GLN A 128 3.07 -24.26 16.91
N ASN A 129 2.17 -24.04 15.95
CA ASN A 129 1.33 -25.11 15.39
C ASN A 129 2.18 -26.16 14.67
N ALA A 130 3.19 -25.75 13.90
CA ALA A 130 4.10 -26.69 13.25
C ALA A 130 4.84 -27.59 14.28
N LYS A 131 5.32 -27.01 15.39
CA LYS A 131 5.95 -27.78 16.48
C LYS A 131 4.98 -28.76 17.14
N LEU A 132 3.75 -28.32 17.40
CA LEU A 132 2.73 -29.19 17.98
C LEU A 132 2.32 -30.32 17.03
N GLU A 133 2.30 -30.08 15.73
CA GLU A 133 2.07 -31.12 14.72
C GLU A 133 3.22 -32.14 14.70
N GLU A 134 4.47 -31.68 14.77
CA GLU A 134 5.65 -32.56 14.89
C GLU A 134 5.62 -33.39 16.19
N ASP A 135 5.27 -32.78 17.32
CA ASP A 135 5.17 -33.46 18.61
C ASP A 135 3.97 -34.43 18.65
N ALA A 136 2.84 -34.09 18.03
CA ALA A 136 1.70 -35.00 17.88
C ALA A 136 2.06 -36.21 17.01
N GLN A 137 2.81 -35.99 15.92
CA GLN A 137 3.33 -37.06 15.07
C GLN A 137 4.32 -37.93 15.85
N ARG A 138 5.27 -37.33 16.59
CA ARG A 138 6.22 -38.07 17.45
C ARG A 138 5.51 -38.92 18.51
N ASN A 139 4.55 -38.34 19.24
CA ASN A 139 3.79 -39.03 20.28
C ASN A 139 2.87 -40.13 19.73
N SER A 140 2.42 -40.03 18.46
CA SER A 140 1.65 -41.09 17.81
C SER A 140 2.49 -42.32 17.44
N VAL A 141 3.80 -42.14 17.22
CA VAL A 141 4.78 -43.22 16.96
C VAL A 141 5.26 -43.87 18.27
N GLU A 142 5.26 -43.12 19.37
CA GLU A 142 5.82 -43.54 20.66
C GLU A 142 4.81 -44.19 21.61
N LYS A 143 3.60 -44.55 21.16
CA LYS A 143 2.63 -45.27 21.99
C LYS A 143 3.26 -46.61 22.41
N PRO A 144 3.70 -46.78 23.68
CA PRO A 144 4.28 -48.05 24.10
C PRO A 144 3.15 -49.06 24.01
N GLU A 145 3.36 -50.15 23.28
CA GLU A 145 2.56 -51.34 23.48
C GLU A 145 2.70 -51.70 24.96
N LEU A 146 1.71 -51.30 25.77
CA LEU A 146 1.50 -51.85 27.08
C LEU A 146 1.34 -53.35 26.86
N HIS A 147 2.44 -54.07 27.07
CA HIS A 147 2.44 -55.51 27.31
C HIS A 147 1.52 -55.72 28.51
N GLY A 148 0.24 -55.93 28.22
CA GLY A 148 -0.69 -56.48 29.19
C GLY A 148 -0.07 -57.80 29.65
N PRO A 149 -0.01 -58.08 30.96
CA PRO A 149 0.46 -59.37 31.42
C PRO A 149 -0.40 -60.43 30.75
N THR A 150 0.25 -61.25 29.92
CA THR A 150 -0.34 -62.45 29.32
C THR A 150 -0.83 -63.32 30.47
N CYS A 151 -2.14 -63.30 30.69
CA CYS A 151 -2.80 -64.19 31.61
C CYS A 151 -2.72 -65.59 30.98
N SER A 152 -1.69 -66.35 31.36
CA SER A 152 -1.55 -67.75 30.98
C SER A 152 -2.73 -68.53 31.55
N LEU A 153 -3.36 -69.29 30.65
CA LEU A 153 -4.25 -70.40 30.96
C LEU A 153 -3.69 -71.20 32.16
N ILE A 154 -4.42 -71.19 33.27
CA ILE A 154 -4.33 -72.25 34.26
C ILE A 154 -5.59 -73.10 34.05
N ASP A 155 -5.44 -74.15 33.25
CA ASP A 155 -6.38 -75.27 33.26
C ASP A 155 -6.33 -75.92 34.63
N GLY A 156 -7.47 -75.99 35.32
CA GLY A 156 -7.61 -76.89 36.46
C GLY A 156 -8.61 -76.47 37.53
N VAL A 157 -9.78 -77.13 37.47
CA VAL A 157 -10.58 -77.61 38.62
C VAL A 157 -11.76 -76.74 39.10
N SER A 158 -12.96 -77.24 38.74
CA SER A 158 -14.22 -77.24 39.52
C SER A 158 -15.06 -75.95 39.62
N LEU A 159 -15.98 -75.81 38.66
CA LEU A 159 -17.22 -75.05 38.84
C LEU A 159 -18.19 -75.82 39.76
N SER A 160 -18.29 -75.40 41.02
CA SER A 160 -19.40 -75.77 41.89
C SER A 160 -20.59 -74.83 41.66
N ARG A 161 -21.69 -75.37 41.12
CA ARG A 161 -22.97 -74.68 40.86
C ARG A 161 -23.74 -74.34 42.15
N LYS A 162 -23.23 -73.46 43.02
CA LYS A 162 -23.95 -73.10 44.26
C LYS A 162 -24.07 -71.62 44.64
N THR A 163 -23.67 -70.67 43.80
CA THR A 163 -23.88 -69.23 44.10
C THR A 163 -24.53 -68.48 42.94
N LEU A 164 -25.63 -69.04 42.45
CA LEU A 164 -26.74 -68.26 41.89
C LEU A 164 -27.60 -67.82 43.08
N GLY A 165 -27.49 -66.55 43.48
CA GLY A 165 -28.40 -65.96 44.46
C GLY A 165 -27.78 -64.75 45.14
N LEU A 166 -28.47 -63.61 45.04
CA LEU A 166 -28.04 -62.27 45.49
C LEU A 166 -26.90 -61.73 44.60
N ILE A 167 -27.14 -60.87 43.61
CA ILE A 167 -27.52 -59.47 43.80
C ILE A 167 -28.42 -59.05 42.63
N LYS A 168 -29.74 -59.11 42.85
CA LYS A 168 -30.76 -58.34 42.14
C LYS A 168 -31.75 -57.91 43.20
N ARG A 169 -31.53 -56.73 43.77
CA ARG A 169 -32.44 -55.87 44.55
C ARG A 169 -31.62 -55.06 45.54
N LEU A 170 -31.25 -53.85 45.15
CA LEU A 170 -31.59 -52.57 45.78
C LEU A 170 -31.02 -51.44 44.91
#